data_AF-A0A2I0T7P0-F1
#
_entry.id   AF-A0A2I0T7P0-F1
#
_cell.length_a   1.000
_cell.length_b   1.000
_cell.length_c   1.000
_cell.angle_alpha   90.00
_cell.angle_beta   90.00
_cell.angle_gamma   90.00
#
_symmetry.space_group_name_H-M   'P 1'
#
loop_
_entity.id
_entity.type
_entity.pdbx_description
1 polymer ?
#
loop_
_entity_poly.entity_id
_entity_poly.type
_entity_poly.pdbx_seq_one_letter_code
_entity_poly.pdbx_strand_id
1 'polypeptide(L)'
;MKTFWWKCGIFHFHSDFFCAVGGFSQDELLKVWKGLFYCMWMQDKPLLQEELADNISQLIHVIQNTEARHLFIQTFWQTMNREWIGIDNLRLDKYYMLMRRILRQSFEVLKRNEWDESLIELLLPLLMKEVMDPESNAPTGIKLHFIDIYLDELAKVGAKELTADQNLKFIEPFCKIAATSKE
;
A
#
# COMPACT_ATOMS: atom_id res chain seq x y z
N MET A 1 15.72 -12.62 -33.91
CA MET A 1 15.92 -11.48 -32.98
C MET A 1 14.63 -11.14 -32.22
N LYS A 2 13.99 -12.15 -31.64
CA LYS A 2 12.80 -12.09 -30.76
C LYS A 2 12.94 -13.34 -29.88
N THR A 3 13.44 -13.19 -28.65
CA THR A 3 13.36 -14.18 -27.53
C THR A 3 14.25 -13.85 -26.32
N PHE A 4 15.09 -12.81 -26.33
CA PHE A 4 16.08 -12.65 -25.26
C PHE A 4 15.66 -11.79 -24.04
N TRP A 5 14.52 -11.09 -24.09
CA TRP A 5 14.11 -10.14 -23.04
C TRP A 5 12.90 -10.56 -22.19
N TRP A 6 12.32 -11.75 -22.43
CA TRP A 6 11.18 -12.28 -21.64
C TRP A 6 11.59 -13.15 -20.45
N LYS A 7 12.88 -13.17 -20.09
CA LYS A 7 13.38 -13.77 -18.85
C LYS A 7 14.03 -12.71 -17.96
N CYS A 8 13.29 -11.66 -17.64
CA CYS A 8 13.53 -11.01 -16.34
C CYS A 8 13.04 -12.01 -15.28
N GLY A 9 13.98 -12.83 -14.78
CA GLY A 9 13.79 -13.78 -13.67
C GLY A 9 13.53 -13.09 -12.33
N ILE A 10 12.59 -12.15 -12.30
CA ILE A 10 12.21 -11.39 -11.10
C ILE A 10 11.18 -12.16 -10.26
N PHE A 11 10.40 -13.07 -10.88
CA PHE A 11 9.32 -13.77 -10.19
C PHE A 11 9.72 -15.05 -9.45
N HIS A 12 10.79 -15.75 -9.87
CA HIS A 12 11.30 -16.90 -9.11
C HIS A 12 12.31 -16.51 -8.02
N PHE A 13 12.74 -15.24 -7.98
CA PHE A 13 13.66 -14.72 -6.96
C PHE A 13 12.94 -13.96 -5.84
N HIS A 14 11.62 -13.73 -5.95
CA HIS A 14 10.84 -12.91 -5.01
C HIS A 14 10.32 -13.67 -3.78
N SER A 15 10.00 -14.95 -3.92
CA SER A 15 9.56 -15.82 -2.81
C SER A 15 10.65 -15.93 -1.74
N ASP A 16 11.88 -16.20 -2.19
CA ASP A 16 12.95 -16.64 -1.27
C ASP A 16 13.61 -15.45 -0.55
N PHE A 17 13.62 -14.25 -1.17
CA PHE A 17 14.16 -13.04 -0.55
C PHE A 17 13.33 -12.58 0.65
N PHE A 18 11.99 -12.66 0.56
CA PHE A 18 11.10 -12.29 1.67
C PHE A 18 10.97 -13.39 2.74
N CYS A 19 11.45 -14.60 2.45
CA CYS A 19 11.35 -15.76 3.34
C CYS A 19 12.62 -15.99 4.20
N ALA A 20 13.72 -15.26 3.95
CA ALA A 20 14.99 -15.44 4.64
C ALA A 20 15.02 -14.70 5.99
N VAL A 21 14.86 -15.48 7.06
CA VAL A 21 15.11 -15.25 8.49
C VAL A 21 16.05 -14.06 8.80
N GLY A 22 15.43 -12.92 9.15
CA GLY A 22 16.07 -11.67 9.56
C GLY A 22 15.21 -10.49 9.08
N GLY A 23 14.30 -10.02 9.93
CA GLY A 23 13.29 -9.02 9.55
C GLY A 23 13.92 -7.82 8.85
N PHE A 24 13.39 -7.47 7.67
CA PHE A 24 13.88 -6.32 6.91
C PHE A 24 13.90 -5.07 7.78
N SER A 25 15.02 -4.35 7.76
CA SER A 25 15.07 -3.00 8.30
C SER A 25 14.23 -2.05 7.42
N GLN A 26 13.82 -0.93 8.01
CA GLN A 26 13.09 0.12 7.28
C GLN A 26 13.88 0.61 6.06
N ASP A 27 15.20 0.81 6.19
CA ASP A 27 16.07 1.27 5.10
C ASP A 27 16.17 0.27 3.95
N GLU A 28 16.14 -1.03 4.23
CA GLU A 28 16.11 -2.06 3.20
C GLU A 28 14.78 -2.04 2.45
N LEU A 29 13.65 -1.93 3.16
CA LEU A 29 12.34 -1.85 2.51
C LEU A 29 12.16 -0.55 1.71
N LEU A 30 12.75 0.58 2.15
CA LEU A 30 12.78 1.80 1.35
C LEU A 30 13.55 1.63 0.03
N LYS A 31 14.62 0.84 0.02
CA LYS A 31 15.35 0.50 -1.22
C LYS A 31 14.53 -0.41 -2.12
N VAL A 32 13.86 -1.42 -1.54
CA VAL A 32 12.95 -2.31 -2.27
C VAL A 32 11.83 -1.51 -2.91
N TRP A 33 11.15 -0.64 -2.15
CA TRP A 33 10.08 0.19 -2.66
C TRP A 33 10.52 1.18 -3.71
N LYS A 34 11.73 1.74 -3.62
CA LYS A 34 12.32 2.52 -4.71
C LYS A 34 12.42 1.68 -5.99
N GLY A 35 12.90 0.44 -5.90
CA GLY A 35 12.93 -0.48 -7.03
C GLY A 35 11.54 -0.73 -7.63
N LEU A 36 10.57 -1.08 -6.80
CA LEU A 36 9.19 -1.35 -7.22
C LEU A 36 8.51 -0.11 -7.84
N PHE A 37 8.77 1.08 -7.28
CA PHE A 37 8.29 2.35 -7.82
C PHE A 37 8.78 2.56 -9.25
N TYR A 38 10.07 2.34 -9.52
CA TYR A 38 10.62 2.46 -10.87
C TYR A 38 10.21 1.32 -11.80
N CYS A 39 9.93 0.12 -11.29
CA CYS A 39 9.28 -0.93 -12.07
C CYS A 39 7.91 -0.48 -12.57
N MET A 40 7.08 0.13 -11.71
CA MET A 40 5.81 0.72 -12.11
C MET A 40 6.01 1.88 -13.08
N TRP A 41 7.01 2.74 -12.84
CA TRP A 41 7.34 3.89 -13.68
C TRP A 41 7.57 3.50 -15.15
N MET A 42 8.33 2.44 -15.38
CA MET A 42 8.73 1.97 -16.72
C MET A 42 7.66 1.13 -17.43
N GLN A 43 6.56 0.79 -16.76
CA GLN A 43 5.48 0.03 -17.38
C GLN A 43 4.50 0.96 -18.10
N ASP A 44 4.49 0.90 -19.43
CA ASP A 44 3.67 1.76 -20.29
C ASP A 44 2.41 1.05 -20.83
N LYS A 45 2.34 -0.29 -20.77
CA LYS A 45 1.20 -1.04 -21.31
C LYS A 45 0.10 -1.17 -20.25
N PRO A 46 -1.14 -0.70 -20.48
CA PRO A 46 -2.19 -0.68 -19.45
C PRO A 46 -2.44 -2.03 -18.76
N LEU A 47 -2.63 -3.10 -19.53
CA LEU A 47 -2.85 -4.44 -18.96
C LEU A 47 -1.68 -4.91 -18.08
N LEU A 48 -0.45 -4.56 -18.46
CA LEU A 48 0.74 -4.91 -17.67
C LEU A 48 0.91 -3.99 -16.46
N GLN A 49 0.38 -2.77 -16.48
CA GLN A 49 0.33 -1.90 -15.30
C GLN A 49 -0.60 -2.50 -14.24
N GLU A 50 -1.79 -2.96 -14.66
CA GLU A 50 -2.75 -3.64 -13.78
C GLU A 50 -2.15 -4.90 -13.17
N GLU A 51 -1.60 -5.78 -14.01
CA GLU A 51 -0.94 -7.01 -13.56
C GLU A 51 0.22 -6.71 -12.60
N LEU A 52 1.06 -5.71 -12.91
CA LEU A 52 2.16 -5.32 -12.05
C LEU A 52 1.68 -4.76 -10.70
N ALA A 53 0.63 -3.93 -10.69
CA ALA A 53 0.06 -3.39 -9.46
C ALA A 53 -0.51 -4.50 -8.58
N ASP A 54 -1.23 -5.46 -9.18
CA ASP A 54 -1.78 -6.60 -8.48
C ASP A 54 -0.64 -7.47 -7.90
N ASN A 55 0.38 -7.78 -8.69
CA ASN A 55 1.55 -8.56 -8.25
C ASN A 55 2.30 -7.87 -7.09
N ILE A 56 2.59 -6.57 -7.21
CA ILE A 56 3.25 -5.80 -6.15
C ILE A 56 2.39 -5.81 -4.88
N SER A 57 1.08 -5.59 -5.01
CA SER A 57 0.20 -5.52 -3.85
C SER A 57 0.07 -6.86 -3.10
N GLN A 58 0.20 -7.98 -3.80
CA GLN A 58 0.13 -9.31 -3.19
C GLN A 58 1.37 -9.68 -2.38
N LEU A 59 2.50 -8.98 -2.56
CA LEU A 59 3.74 -9.23 -1.79
C LEU A 59 3.53 -9.15 -0.28
N ILE A 60 2.59 -8.30 0.18
CA ILE A 60 2.22 -8.17 1.59
C ILE A 60 1.83 -9.50 2.24
N HIS A 61 1.26 -10.43 1.47
CA HIS A 61 0.80 -11.75 1.94
C HIS A 61 1.90 -12.80 1.94
N VAL A 62 3.00 -12.56 1.22
CA VAL A 62 4.18 -13.42 1.22
C VAL A 62 5.03 -13.16 2.48
N ILE A 63 4.96 -11.93 3.01
CA ILE A 63 5.67 -11.53 4.24
C ILE A 63 4.99 -12.15 5.46
N GLN A 64 5.62 -13.18 6.03
CA GLN A 64 5.07 -13.91 7.19
C GLN A 64 5.21 -13.13 8.51
N ASN A 65 6.29 -12.38 8.68
CA ASN A 65 6.54 -11.60 9.89
C ASN A 65 5.67 -10.33 9.92
N THR A 66 4.88 -10.18 10.99
CA THR A 66 3.93 -9.05 11.16
C THR A 66 4.63 -7.69 11.17
N GLU A 67 5.78 -7.57 11.83
CA GLU A 67 6.56 -6.33 11.90
C GLU A 67 7.12 -5.94 10.53
N ALA A 68 7.70 -6.88 9.80
CA ALA A 68 8.17 -6.67 8.43
C ALA A 68 7.01 -6.30 7.48
N ARG A 69 5.83 -6.90 7.67
CA ARG A 69 4.63 -6.55 6.90
C ARG A 69 4.16 -5.14 7.22
N HIS A 70 4.15 -4.76 8.49
CA HIS A 70 3.85 -3.39 8.92
C HIS A 70 4.83 -2.39 8.31
N LEU A 71 6.14 -2.66 8.40
CA LEU A 71 7.16 -1.82 7.78
C LEU A 71 7.02 -1.75 6.26
N PHE A 72 6.60 -2.84 5.59
CA PHE A 72 6.35 -2.85 4.15
C PHE A 72 5.24 -1.86 3.76
N ILE A 73 4.14 -1.81 4.52
CA ILE A 73 3.05 -0.84 4.29
C ILE A 73 3.53 0.58 4.63
N GLN A 74 4.28 0.75 5.72
CA GLN A 74 4.77 2.06 6.14
C GLN A 74 5.68 2.67 5.08
N THR A 75 6.68 1.91 4.64
CA THR A 75 7.68 2.35 3.67
C THR A 75 7.11 2.54 2.27
N PHE A 76 5.97 1.89 1.93
CA PHE A 76 5.20 2.21 0.75
C PHE A 76 4.72 3.67 0.77
N TRP A 77 3.99 4.06 1.83
CA TRP A 77 3.44 5.41 1.93
C TRP A 77 4.55 6.47 2.02
N GLN A 78 5.63 6.19 2.76
CA GLN A 78 6.81 7.06 2.77
C GLN A 78 7.43 7.24 1.39
N THR A 79 7.51 6.17 0.59
CA THR A 79 8.01 6.24 -0.79
C THR A 79 7.07 7.04 -1.68
N MET A 80 5.76 6.80 -1.59
CA MET A 80 4.77 7.56 -2.35
C MET A 80 4.82 9.04 -2.02
N ASN A 81 4.84 9.40 -0.73
CA ASN A 81 4.94 10.79 -0.28
C ASN A 81 6.20 11.48 -0.82
N ARG A 82 7.36 10.81 -0.78
CA ARG A 82 8.63 11.35 -1.25
C ARG A 82 8.65 11.57 -2.76
N GLU A 83 8.19 10.60 -3.54
CA GLU A 83 8.36 10.59 -5.00
C GLU A 83 7.21 11.31 -5.73
N TRP A 84 6.08 11.58 -5.05
CA TRP A 84 4.84 12.08 -5.67
C TRP A 84 5.04 13.30 -6.58
N ILE A 85 5.79 14.29 -6.12
CA ILE A 85 6.02 15.55 -6.85
C ILE A 85 6.78 15.30 -8.17
N GLY A 86 7.56 14.21 -8.24
CA GLY A 86 8.28 13.81 -9.44
C GLY A 86 7.43 13.11 -10.50
N ILE A 87 6.20 12.69 -10.17
CA ILE A 87 5.31 11.98 -11.10
C ILE A 87 4.61 12.98 -12.01
N ASP A 88 4.80 12.86 -13.32
CA ASP A 88 4.06 13.65 -14.30
C ASP A 88 2.63 13.12 -14.51
N ASN A 89 1.76 13.99 -15.03
CA ASN A 89 0.34 13.71 -15.20
C ASN A 89 0.03 12.45 -16.02
N LEU A 90 0.88 12.07 -16.99
CA LEU A 90 0.65 10.88 -17.82
C LEU A 90 0.85 9.57 -17.06
N ARG A 91 1.49 9.62 -15.88
CA ARG A 91 1.80 8.45 -15.05
C ARG A 91 0.95 8.37 -13.79
N LEU A 92 0.19 9.41 -13.45
CA LEU A 92 -0.56 9.47 -12.18
C LEU A 92 -1.53 8.29 -12.02
N ASP A 93 -2.29 7.94 -13.07
CA ASP A 93 -3.35 6.93 -12.98
C ASP A 93 -2.87 5.56 -12.48
N LYS A 94 -1.69 5.11 -12.92
CA LYS A 94 -1.15 3.81 -12.46
C LYS A 94 -0.68 3.85 -11.00
N TYR A 95 -0.23 5.01 -10.52
CA TYR A 95 0.12 5.18 -9.11
C TYR A 95 -1.12 5.33 -8.22
N TYR A 96 -2.17 5.99 -8.70
CA TYR A 96 -3.48 5.98 -8.04
C TYR A 96 -4.04 4.57 -7.92
N MET A 97 -3.95 3.78 -8.99
CA MET A 97 -4.31 2.36 -8.98
C MET A 97 -3.45 1.56 -7.98
N LEU A 98 -2.13 1.76 -7.97
CA LEU A 98 -1.23 1.07 -7.05
C LEU A 98 -1.58 1.35 -5.58
N MET A 99 -1.79 2.62 -5.21
CA MET A 99 -2.25 3.00 -3.87
C MET A 99 -3.56 2.31 -3.49
N ARG A 100 -4.53 2.25 -4.42
CA ARG A 100 -5.79 1.55 -4.22
C ARG A 100 -5.60 0.04 -3.98
N ARG A 101 -4.69 -0.60 -4.72
CA ARG A 101 -4.38 -2.04 -4.54
C ARG A 101 -3.67 -2.31 -3.22
N ILE A 102 -2.70 -1.49 -2.84
CA ILE A 102 -1.98 -1.64 -1.57
C ILE A 102 -2.92 -1.45 -0.38
N LEU A 103 -3.79 -0.45 -0.42
CA LEU A 103 -4.78 -0.23 0.63
C LEU A 103 -5.74 -1.43 0.76
N ARG A 104 -6.29 -1.90 -0.37
CA ARG A 104 -7.15 -3.09 -0.38
C ARG A 104 -6.45 -4.30 0.23
N GLN A 105 -5.22 -4.60 -0.21
CA GLN A 105 -4.51 -5.78 0.29
C GLN A 105 -4.13 -5.62 1.78
N SER A 106 -3.92 -4.40 2.26
CA SER A 106 -3.75 -4.12 3.70
C SER A 106 -4.99 -4.50 4.50
N PHE A 107 -6.20 -4.20 3.99
CA PHE A 107 -7.44 -4.66 4.62
C PHE A 107 -7.67 -6.16 4.48
N GLU A 108 -7.30 -6.77 3.35
CA GLU A 108 -7.38 -8.22 3.16
C GLU A 108 -6.49 -8.98 4.16
N VAL A 109 -5.37 -8.39 4.59
CA VAL A 109 -4.56 -8.96 5.68
C VAL A 109 -5.38 -9.01 6.97
N LEU A 110 -6.06 -7.92 7.35
CA LEU A 110 -6.91 -7.90 8.55
C LEU A 110 -8.02 -8.94 8.44
N LYS A 111 -8.70 -8.99 7.30
CA LYS A 111 -9.76 -9.97 7.02
C LYS A 111 -9.30 -11.42 7.20
N ARG A 112 -8.14 -11.78 6.63
CA ARG A 112 -7.55 -13.13 6.74
C ARG A 112 -7.16 -13.50 8.16
N ASN A 113 -6.96 -12.52 9.03
CA ASN A 113 -6.67 -12.69 10.45
C ASN A 113 -7.91 -12.34 11.29
N GLU A 114 -9.12 -12.56 10.73
CA GLU A 114 -10.40 -12.43 11.44
C GLU A 114 -10.60 -11.07 12.10
N TRP A 115 -10.04 -10.02 11.50
CA TRP A 115 -10.09 -8.64 12.02
C TRP A 115 -9.48 -8.52 13.42
N ASP A 116 -8.39 -9.27 13.68
CA ASP A 116 -7.63 -9.22 14.93
C ASP A 116 -7.31 -7.78 15.34
N GLU A 117 -7.67 -7.44 16.58
CA GLU A 117 -7.58 -6.06 17.07
C GLU A 117 -6.15 -5.54 17.13
N SER A 118 -5.17 -6.39 17.45
CA SER A 118 -3.76 -5.97 17.50
C SER A 118 -3.25 -5.54 16.12
N LEU A 119 -3.71 -6.21 15.05
CA LEU A 119 -3.37 -5.82 13.69
C LEU A 119 -4.07 -4.53 13.26
N ILE A 120 -5.31 -4.31 13.71
CA ILE A 120 -6.03 -3.05 13.48
C ILE A 120 -5.31 -1.88 14.16
N GLU A 121 -4.92 -2.07 15.43
CA GLU A 121 -4.18 -1.08 16.23
C GLU A 121 -2.77 -0.81 15.69
N LEU A 122 -2.20 -1.72 14.90
CA LEU A 122 -0.95 -1.46 14.15
C LEU A 122 -1.21 -0.74 12.82
N LEU A 123 -2.21 -1.15 12.05
CA LEU A 123 -2.44 -0.61 10.70
C LEU A 123 -3.01 0.81 10.73
N LEU A 124 -4.02 1.05 11.57
CA LEU A 124 -4.75 2.32 11.54
C LEU A 124 -3.85 3.52 11.90
N PRO A 125 -3.08 3.51 13.00
CA PRO A 125 -2.21 4.63 13.32
C PRO A 125 -1.15 4.85 12.25
N LEU A 126 -0.65 3.80 11.60
CA LEU A 126 0.28 3.91 10.47
C LEU A 126 -0.37 4.68 9.31
N LEU A 127 -1.55 4.28 8.86
CA LEU A 127 -2.23 4.94 7.73
C LEU A 127 -2.55 6.40 8.07
N MET A 128 -3.03 6.65 9.28
CA MET A 128 -3.33 8.00 9.74
C MET A 128 -2.06 8.85 9.80
N LYS A 129 -0.97 8.34 10.40
CA LYS A 129 0.30 9.05 10.54
C LYS A 129 0.96 9.36 9.21
N GLU A 130 1.05 8.37 8.31
CA GLU A 130 1.81 8.52 7.07
C GLU A 130 1.04 9.31 6.02
N VAL A 131 -0.30 9.36 6.06
CA VAL A 131 -1.10 10.01 5.01
C VAL A 131 -1.89 11.21 5.51
N MET A 132 -2.69 11.04 6.56
CA MET A 132 -3.72 12.00 6.96
C MET A 132 -3.27 13.00 8.02
N ASP A 133 -2.24 12.67 8.79
CA ASP A 133 -1.74 13.52 9.88
C ASP A 133 -1.34 14.92 9.38
N PRO A 134 -1.68 16.00 10.12
CA PRO A 134 -1.30 17.36 9.74
C PRO A 134 0.21 17.57 9.58
N GLU A 135 1.02 16.84 10.35
CA GLU A 135 2.48 16.86 10.30
C GLU A 135 3.06 15.87 9.27
N SER A 136 2.20 15.11 8.57
CA SER A 136 2.63 14.25 7.47
C SER A 136 3.11 15.08 6.28
N ASN A 137 4.22 14.63 5.68
CA ASN A 137 4.73 15.16 4.41
C ASN A 137 3.94 14.67 3.18
N ALA A 138 2.79 13.99 3.36
CA ALA A 138 1.94 13.56 2.27
C ALA A 138 1.43 14.76 1.45
N PRO A 139 1.68 14.79 0.13
CA PRO A 139 1.13 15.85 -0.73
C PRO A 139 -0.40 15.77 -0.84
N THR A 140 -1.05 16.91 -1.10
CA THR A 140 -2.51 17.02 -1.26
C THR A 140 -3.10 15.98 -2.19
N GLY A 141 -2.46 15.71 -3.33
CA GLY A 141 -2.95 14.71 -4.29
C GLY A 141 -3.01 13.28 -3.74
N ILE A 142 -2.13 12.93 -2.79
CA ILE A 142 -2.19 11.64 -2.07
C ILE A 142 -3.30 11.68 -1.02
N LYS A 143 -3.40 12.76 -0.24
CA LYS A 143 -4.42 12.92 0.80
C LYS A 143 -5.83 12.80 0.22
N LEU A 144 -6.12 13.55 -0.84
CA LEU A 144 -7.42 13.54 -1.52
C LEU A 144 -7.74 12.15 -2.09
N HIS A 145 -6.80 11.54 -2.81
CA HIS A 145 -7.02 10.19 -3.33
C HIS A 145 -7.23 9.17 -2.21
N PHE A 146 -6.48 9.26 -1.12
CA PHE A 146 -6.67 8.37 0.04
C PHE A 146 -8.07 8.52 0.63
N ILE A 147 -8.56 9.75 0.81
CA ILE A 147 -9.93 10.04 1.25
C ILE A 147 -10.95 9.40 0.30
N ASP A 148 -10.76 9.58 -1.01
CA ASP A 148 -11.66 9.05 -2.05
C ASP A 148 -11.76 7.52 -2.03
N ILE A 149 -10.68 6.81 -1.68
CA ILE A 149 -10.63 5.35 -1.76
C ILE A 149 -10.81 4.63 -0.42
N TYR A 150 -10.62 5.30 0.72
CA TYR A 150 -10.49 4.61 2.00
C TYR A 150 -11.74 3.82 2.39
N LEU A 151 -12.90 4.48 2.41
CA LEU A 151 -14.16 3.84 2.77
C LEU A 151 -14.63 2.85 1.70
N ASP A 152 -14.38 3.14 0.42
CA ASP A 152 -14.68 2.26 -0.70
C ASP A 152 -13.96 0.92 -0.57
N GLU A 153 -12.64 0.95 -0.30
CA GLU A 153 -11.85 -0.26 -0.19
C GLU A 153 -12.13 -1.00 1.12
N LEU A 154 -12.39 -0.29 2.22
CA LEU A 154 -12.82 -0.91 3.48
C LEU A 154 -14.15 -1.65 3.30
N ALA A 155 -15.14 -1.00 2.69
CA ALA A 155 -16.45 -1.61 2.42
C ALA A 155 -16.30 -2.82 1.48
N LYS A 156 -15.46 -2.73 0.46
CA LYS A 156 -15.23 -3.83 -0.48
C LYS A 156 -14.69 -5.10 0.20
N VAL A 157 -13.83 -4.94 1.21
CA VAL A 157 -13.21 -6.08 1.91
C VAL A 157 -14.08 -6.55 3.09
N GLY A 158 -14.62 -5.62 3.88
CA GLY A 158 -15.20 -5.89 5.19
C GLY A 158 -16.72 -5.71 5.35
N ALA A 159 -17.46 -5.20 4.36
CA ALA A 159 -18.88 -4.85 4.52
C ALA A 159 -19.78 -6.01 4.99
N LYS A 160 -19.41 -7.26 4.75
CA LYS A 160 -20.19 -8.44 5.17
C LYS A 160 -19.79 -9.03 6.52
N GLU A 161 -18.65 -8.62 7.07
CA GLU A 161 -17.99 -9.29 8.20
C GLU A 161 -17.80 -8.39 9.41
N LEU A 162 -17.56 -7.09 9.18
CA LEU A 162 -17.33 -6.13 10.25
C LEU A 162 -18.61 -5.87 11.05
N THR A 163 -18.49 -5.95 12.38
CA THR A 163 -19.54 -5.46 13.28
C THR A 163 -19.64 -3.94 13.23
N ALA A 164 -20.74 -3.38 13.73
CA ALA A 164 -20.89 -1.92 13.84
C ALA A 164 -19.75 -1.28 14.64
N ASP A 165 -19.36 -1.88 15.77
CA ASP A 165 -18.29 -1.38 16.63
C ASP A 165 -16.93 -1.43 15.94
N GLN A 166 -16.63 -2.52 15.21
CA GLN A 166 -15.40 -2.60 14.44
C GLN A 166 -15.39 -1.56 13.31
N ASN A 167 -16.51 -1.37 12.59
CA ASN A 167 -16.61 -0.32 11.57
C ASN A 167 -16.29 1.07 12.14
N LEU A 168 -16.81 1.40 13.33
CA LEU A 168 -16.53 2.68 13.99
C LEU A 168 -15.04 2.85 14.30
N LYS A 169 -14.31 1.79 14.64
CA LYS A 169 -12.85 1.85 14.85
C LYS A 169 -12.09 2.32 13.60
N PHE A 170 -12.53 1.92 12.40
CA PHE A 170 -11.92 2.37 11.15
C PHE A 170 -12.37 3.77 10.73
N ILE A 171 -13.64 4.10 10.98
CA ILE A 171 -14.28 5.32 10.48
C ILE A 171 -13.95 6.52 11.38
N GLU A 172 -13.98 6.37 12.71
CA GLU A 172 -13.81 7.50 13.61
C GLU A 172 -12.48 8.24 13.47
N PRO A 173 -11.31 7.56 13.48
CA PRO A 173 -10.02 8.25 13.34
C PRO A 173 -9.92 8.94 11.97
N PHE A 174 -10.38 8.25 10.93
CA PHE A 174 -10.44 8.79 9.57
C PHE A 174 -11.29 10.05 9.49
N CYS A 175 -12.53 10.02 10.00
CA CYS A 175 -13.43 11.17 9.99
C CYS A 175 -12.92 12.32 10.86
N LYS A 176 -12.34 12.04 12.03
CA LYS A 176 -11.75 13.08 12.90
C LYS A 176 -10.66 13.85 12.16
N ILE A 177 -9.75 13.14 11.48
CA ILE A 177 -8.65 13.79 10.77
C ILE A 177 -9.16 14.45 9.48
N ALA A 178 -9.99 13.76 8.69
CA ALA A 178 -10.56 14.31 7.45
C ALA A 178 -11.41 15.57 7.71
N ALA A 179 -12.15 15.64 8.81
CA ALA A 179 -12.92 16.84 9.17
C ALA A 179 -12.05 18.03 9.60
N THR A 180 -10.82 17.79 10.06
CA THR A 180 -9.86 18.85 10.40
C THR A 180 -8.95 19.24 9.24
N SER A 181 -8.96 18.46 8.15
CA SER A 181 -8.32 18.84 6.90
C SER A 181 -8.88 20.17 6.43
N LYS A 182 -8.00 21.14 6.18
CA LYS A 182 -8.35 22.44 5.59
C LYS A 182 -8.22 22.45 4.06
N GLU A 183 -7.87 21.29 3.48
CA GLU A 183 -7.78 21.05 2.04
C GLU A 183 -9.03 20.33 1.55
#